data_AF-A0A965VJ53-F1
#
_entry.id   AF-A0A965VJ53-F1
#
_cell.length_a   1.000
_cell.length_b   1.000
_cell.length_c   1.000
_cell.angle_alpha   90.00
_cell.angle_beta   90.00
_cell.angle_gamma   90.00
#
_symmetry.space_group_name_H-M   'P 1'
#
loop_
_entity.id
_entity.type
_entity.pdbx_description
1 polymer ?
#
loop_
_entity_poly.entity_id
_entity_poly.type
_entity_poly.pdbx_seq_one_letter_code
_entity_poly.pdbx_strand_id
1 'polypeptide(L)'
;MYDYYPFGMPMLERSTSDTGTQTAYVSQVVYSPQYTTVNNAMSGASITSLNTTASTNYNGSINYTGQSASISKVLSSLLPNVPVQMKIDLLYTNKPLYLAIQQGSAASPSVYTNLLYSTTMNSSGTYTISFTPTQSSVQLSIAYSYFNTNANTLCFTLDSVNYQQQSASVSSTQLVQVSNKINDGYRFGYNGQEKVDEIAGAGNHNTAEFWEYDTRLGRRWNVDPVKKPWQSDYSVLSNSPIWKLDPNGDDDFFNSDGSFSHSTKTGSKIYVQTARGNVSYSQLPMNNIHNRQTLANITSHYASQVGVSGSVG
;
A
#
# COMPACT_ATOMS: atom_id res chain seq x y z
N MET A 1 -12.56 -23.30 12.24
CA MET A 1 -11.20 -22.74 12.05
C MET A 1 -10.44 -23.08 13.31
N TYR A 2 -9.22 -23.61 13.24
CA TYR A 2 -8.45 -23.98 14.43
C TYR A 2 -7.52 -22.83 14.80
N ASP A 3 -7.59 -22.38 16.05
CA ASP A 3 -6.61 -21.46 16.61
C ASP A 3 -5.44 -22.24 17.19
N TYR A 4 -4.24 -21.67 17.13
CA TYR A 4 -3.02 -22.34 17.55
C TYR A 4 -2.30 -21.51 18.61
N TYR A 5 -1.69 -22.19 19.56
CA TYR A 5 -0.73 -21.59 20.49
C TYR A 5 0.48 -21.03 19.70
N PRO A 6 1.29 -20.13 20.30
CA PRO A 6 2.47 -19.53 19.66
C PRO A 6 3.50 -20.53 19.09
N PHE A 7 3.41 -21.80 19.47
CA PHE A 7 4.25 -22.90 19.00
C PHE A 7 3.51 -23.93 18.14
N GLY A 8 2.36 -23.56 17.56
CA GLY A 8 1.66 -24.36 16.55
C GLY A 8 0.85 -25.55 17.08
N MET A 9 0.56 -25.60 18.39
CA MET A 9 -0.36 -26.60 18.95
C MET A 9 -1.82 -26.12 18.84
N PRO A 10 -2.77 -26.95 18.39
CA PRO A 10 -4.18 -26.55 18.25
C PRO A 10 -4.85 -26.33 19.62
N MET A 11 -5.55 -25.20 19.77
CA MET A 11 -6.37 -24.84 20.92
C MET A 11 -7.77 -25.46 20.79
N LEU A 12 -7.92 -26.68 21.32
CA LEU A 12 -9.15 -27.47 21.18
C LEU A 12 -10.38 -26.84 21.86
N GLU A 13 -10.19 -26.09 22.94
CA GLU A 13 -11.28 -25.41 23.68
C GLU A 13 -11.88 -24.21 22.95
N ARG A 14 -11.19 -23.68 21.94
CA ARG A 14 -11.66 -22.57 21.10
C ARG A 14 -12.07 -23.02 19.69
N SER A 15 -12.18 -24.33 19.48
CA SER A 15 -12.73 -24.90 18.26
C SER A 15 -14.25 -24.75 18.24
N THR A 16 -14.76 -23.53 18.11
CA THR A 16 -16.17 -23.32 17.80
C THR A 16 -16.38 -23.44 16.30
N SER A 17 -17.43 -24.16 15.91
CA SER A 17 -17.98 -24.14 14.56
C SER A 17 -18.61 -22.76 14.34
N ASP A 18 -17.79 -21.76 14.04
CA ASP A 18 -18.30 -20.43 13.72
C ASP A 18 -18.93 -20.47 12.31
N THR A 19 -20.25 -20.64 12.28
CA THR A 19 -21.09 -20.52 11.09
C THR A 19 -21.35 -19.06 10.70
N GLY A 20 -20.92 -18.09 11.51
CA GLY A 20 -21.08 -16.67 11.24
C GLY A 20 -19.91 -16.11 10.45
N THR A 21 -19.94 -16.20 9.12
CA THR A 21 -19.03 -15.38 8.28
C THR A 21 -19.56 -13.94 8.27
N GLN A 22 -19.52 -13.25 9.41
CA GLN A 22 -19.84 -11.82 9.44
C GLN A 22 -18.72 -11.09 8.71
N THR A 23 -19.04 -10.72 7.48
CA THR A 23 -18.14 -10.02 6.59
C THR A 23 -18.46 -8.55 6.74
N ALA A 24 -17.65 -7.80 7.48
CA ALA A 24 -17.80 -6.37 7.56
C ALA A 24 -17.15 -5.72 6.33
N TYR A 25 -17.78 -4.66 5.83
CA TYR A 25 -17.23 -3.85 4.75
C TYR A 25 -17.04 -2.43 5.28
N VAL A 26 -15.85 -1.88 5.08
CA VAL A 26 -15.58 -0.47 5.36
C VAL A 26 -15.41 0.26 4.03
N SER A 27 -16.01 1.45 3.97
CA SER A 27 -15.87 2.36 2.84
C SER A 27 -14.48 3.00 2.86
N GLN A 28 -13.62 2.65 1.89
CA GLN A 28 -12.35 3.32 1.68
C GLN A 28 -12.40 4.19 0.42
N VAL A 29 -11.87 5.42 0.53
CA VAL A 29 -11.67 6.30 -0.62
C VAL A 29 -10.40 5.89 -1.35
N VAL A 30 -10.54 5.43 -2.59
CA VAL A 30 -9.42 5.06 -3.47
C VAL A 30 -9.31 6.08 -4.59
N TYR A 31 -8.12 6.64 -4.75
CA TYR A 31 -7.80 7.56 -5.86
C TYR A 31 -7.23 6.77 -7.03
N SER A 32 -7.83 6.93 -8.21
CA SER A 32 -7.34 6.31 -9.45
C SER A 32 -7.01 7.39 -10.49
N PRO A 33 -5.79 7.41 -11.05
CA PRO A 33 -5.46 8.34 -12.12
C PRO A 33 -6.25 7.99 -13.38
N GLN A 34 -6.69 9.01 -14.10
CA GLN A 34 -7.37 8.89 -15.39
C GLN A 34 -6.48 9.50 -16.48
N TYR A 35 -6.44 8.86 -17.65
CA TYR A 35 -5.61 9.27 -18.77
C TYR A 35 -6.46 9.57 -20.00
N THR A 36 -6.19 10.70 -20.66
CA THR A 36 -6.66 10.95 -22.02
C THR A 36 -5.66 10.36 -22.99
N THR A 37 -6.14 9.56 -23.94
CA THR A 37 -5.33 8.96 -25.00
C THR A 37 -5.73 9.54 -26.35
N VAL A 38 -4.75 9.88 -27.17
CA VAL A 38 -4.93 10.30 -28.56
C VAL A 38 -4.25 9.28 -29.45
N ASN A 39 -5.04 8.63 -30.29
CA ASN A 39 -4.56 7.66 -31.26
C ASN A 39 -4.37 8.34 -32.62
N ASN A 40 -3.41 7.86 -33.41
CA ASN A 40 -3.19 8.29 -34.78
C ASN A 40 -2.98 9.81 -34.91
N ALA A 41 -2.20 10.36 -33.98
CA ALA A 41 -1.97 11.80 -33.84
C ALA A 41 -1.44 12.49 -35.11
N MET A 42 -0.83 11.72 -36.01
CA MET A 42 -0.30 12.18 -37.29
C MET A 42 -1.34 12.29 -38.41
N SER A 43 -2.62 11.99 -38.15
CA SER A 43 -3.70 12.24 -39.11
C SER A 43 -3.74 13.72 -39.51
N GLY A 44 -3.68 14.02 -40.80
CA GLY A 44 -3.57 15.40 -41.32
C GLY A 44 -2.26 16.11 -40.94
N ALA A 45 -1.14 15.38 -40.82
CA ALA A 45 0.18 15.97 -40.73
C ALA A 45 0.58 16.67 -42.04
N SER A 46 1.32 17.77 -41.92
CA SER A 46 1.88 18.50 -43.06
C SER A 46 3.18 17.84 -43.49
N ILE A 47 3.32 17.55 -44.78
CA ILE A 47 4.50 16.94 -45.37
C ILE A 47 5.07 17.92 -46.40
N THR A 48 6.31 18.36 -46.19
CA THR A 48 7.03 19.26 -47.10
C THR A 48 8.24 18.53 -47.66
N SER A 49 8.32 18.40 -48.98
CA SER A 49 9.40 17.64 -49.64
C SER A 49 9.58 17.97 -51.13
N LEU A 50 10.79 17.73 -51.64
CA LEU A 50 11.14 17.86 -53.07
C LEU A 50 10.86 16.54 -53.81
N ASN A 51 10.09 16.59 -54.91
CA ASN A 51 9.81 15.46 -55.83
C ASN A 51 9.24 14.19 -55.14
N THR A 52 8.01 14.24 -54.62
CA THR A 52 7.50 13.19 -53.71
C THR A 52 6.12 12.64 -54.01
N THR A 53 5.93 11.37 -53.65
CA THR A 53 4.63 10.72 -53.49
C THR A 53 4.45 10.38 -52.01
N ALA A 54 3.63 11.16 -51.31
CA ALA A 54 3.28 10.88 -49.91
C ALA A 54 1.80 10.48 -49.86
N SER A 55 1.49 9.38 -49.18
CA SER A 55 0.12 8.96 -48.91
C SER A 55 -0.08 8.94 -47.40
N THR A 56 -1.01 9.76 -46.94
CA THR A 56 -1.55 9.67 -45.58
C THR A 56 -2.83 8.86 -45.66
N ASN A 57 -2.88 7.75 -44.92
CA ASN A 57 -4.15 7.05 -44.74
C ASN A 57 -4.94 7.76 -43.63
N TYR A 58 -6.27 7.79 -43.72
CA TYR A 58 -7.17 8.36 -42.71
C TYR A 58 -6.91 7.81 -41.28
N ASN A 59 -6.25 6.66 -41.18
CA ASN A 59 -5.86 5.99 -39.94
C ASN A 59 -4.49 6.44 -39.37
N GLY A 60 -3.90 7.56 -39.84
CA GLY A 60 -2.68 8.14 -39.26
C GLY A 60 -1.35 7.49 -39.67
N SER A 61 -1.40 6.41 -40.45
CA SER A 61 -0.20 5.84 -41.09
C SER A 61 0.29 6.73 -42.22
N ILE A 62 1.62 6.89 -42.30
CA ILE A 62 2.29 7.69 -43.32
C ILE A 62 3.26 6.79 -44.07
N ASN A 63 3.05 6.67 -45.37
CA ASN A 63 3.99 6.05 -46.29
C ASN A 63 4.66 7.15 -47.11
N TYR A 64 5.99 7.18 -47.04
CA TYR A 64 6.78 8.23 -47.68
C TYR A 64 7.86 7.62 -48.57
N THR A 65 7.99 8.17 -49.79
CA THR A 65 9.10 7.91 -50.71
C THR A 65 9.51 9.21 -51.39
N GLY A 66 10.79 9.58 -51.30
CA GLY A 66 11.31 10.83 -51.85
C GLY A 66 12.78 11.05 -51.52
N GLN A 67 13.35 12.22 -51.80
CA GLN A 67 14.76 12.51 -51.50
C GLN A 67 14.98 13.09 -50.09
N SER A 68 14.00 13.82 -49.57
CA SER A 68 14.04 14.47 -48.25
C SER A 68 12.65 14.64 -47.67
N ALA A 69 12.47 14.32 -46.39
CA ALA A 69 11.20 14.49 -45.70
C ALA A 69 11.32 15.52 -44.59
N SER A 70 10.34 16.42 -44.52
CA SER A 70 10.03 17.19 -43.34
C SER A 70 8.55 17.03 -43.04
N ILE A 71 8.23 16.21 -42.05
CA ILE A 71 6.88 16.00 -41.56
C ILE A 71 6.71 16.77 -40.27
N SER A 72 5.62 17.53 -40.16
CA SER A 72 5.28 18.22 -38.92
C SER A 72 3.79 18.10 -38.60
N LYS A 73 3.50 18.03 -37.31
CA LYS A 73 2.13 18.02 -36.78
C LYS A 73 2.08 18.80 -35.48
N VAL A 74 1.10 19.70 -35.39
CA VAL A 74 0.77 20.35 -34.12
C VAL A 74 -0.14 19.42 -33.32
N LEU A 75 0.30 19.09 -32.10
CA LEU A 75 -0.47 18.39 -31.08
C LEU A 75 -1.08 19.45 -30.17
N SER A 76 -2.40 19.50 -30.09
CA SER A 76 -3.16 20.50 -29.32
C SER A 76 -3.86 19.88 -28.12
N SER A 77 -4.44 20.73 -27.27
CA SER A 77 -5.23 20.32 -26.10
C SER A 77 -4.42 19.52 -25.07
N LEU A 78 -3.11 19.78 -24.98
CA LEU A 78 -2.26 19.21 -23.95
C LEU A 78 -2.42 20.01 -22.65
N LEU A 79 -2.29 19.33 -21.52
CA LEU A 79 -2.26 19.95 -20.20
C LEU A 79 -0.83 20.44 -19.90
N PRO A 80 -0.63 21.75 -19.63
CA PRO A 80 0.67 22.25 -19.22
C PRO A 80 1.18 21.59 -17.94
N ASN A 81 2.50 21.37 -17.89
CA ASN A 81 3.26 20.79 -16.77
C ASN A 81 2.88 19.35 -16.39
N VAL A 82 2.11 18.65 -17.21
CA VAL A 82 1.79 17.23 -17.01
C VAL A 82 2.57 16.38 -18.03
N PRO A 83 3.34 15.36 -17.62
CA PRO A 83 4.08 14.52 -18.54
C PRO A 83 3.19 13.83 -19.57
N VAL A 84 3.62 13.86 -20.82
CA VAL A 84 3.02 13.14 -21.95
C VAL A 84 3.89 11.94 -22.26
N GLN A 85 3.28 10.76 -22.34
CA GLN A 85 3.93 9.55 -22.83
C GLN A 85 3.46 9.31 -24.27
N MET A 86 4.39 9.22 -25.21
CA MET A 86 4.11 8.97 -26.61
C MET A 86 4.79 7.69 -27.07
N LYS A 87 4.08 6.94 -27.92
CA LYS A 87 4.52 5.74 -28.60
C LYS A 87 4.45 5.96 -30.11
N ILE A 88 5.56 5.67 -30.79
CA ILE A 88 5.68 5.76 -32.25
C ILE A 88 6.09 4.40 -32.76
N ASP A 89 5.27 3.84 -33.65
CA ASP A 89 5.56 2.57 -34.33
C ASP A 89 6.07 2.88 -35.74
N LEU A 90 7.38 2.74 -35.94
CA LEU A 90 8.06 2.92 -37.22
C LEU A 90 8.24 1.55 -37.87
N LEU A 91 7.38 1.22 -38.82
CA LEU A 91 7.37 -0.09 -39.46
C LEU A 91 8.59 -0.30 -40.36
N TYR A 92 8.95 0.73 -41.11
CA TYR A 92 10.06 0.67 -42.05
C TYR A 92 10.79 2.00 -42.09
N THR A 93 12.12 1.96 -42.13
CA THR A 93 12.93 3.08 -42.60
C THR A 93 14.23 2.56 -43.21
N ASN A 94 14.67 3.15 -44.31
CA ASN A 94 15.96 2.84 -44.92
C ASN A 94 17.08 3.82 -44.51
N LYS A 95 16.74 4.87 -43.76
CA LYS A 95 17.66 5.92 -43.28
C LYS A 95 17.27 6.34 -41.85
N PRO A 96 18.20 6.87 -41.05
CA PRO A 96 17.86 7.40 -39.74
C PRO A 96 16.93 8.62 -39.87
N LEU A 97 15.89 8.68 -39.06
CA LEU A 97 14.97 9.82 -39.00
C LEU A 97 15.23 10.63 -37.73
N TYR A 98 15.35 11.95 -37.84
CA TYR A 98 15.43 12.83 -36.68
C TYR A 98 14.04 13.22 -36.23
N LEU A 99 13.74 12.96 -34.96
CA LEU A 99 12.51 13.36 -34.30
C LEU A 99 12.80 14.51 -33.35
N ALA A 100 11.95 15.53 -33.38
CA ALA A 100 11.97 16.60 -32.40
C ALA A 100 10.54 16.97 -31.96
N ILE A 101 10.42 17.34 -30.69
CA ILE A 101 9.21 17.92 -30.12
C ILE A 101 9.57 19.30 -29.64
N GLN A 102 8.90 20.30 -30.19
CA GLN A 102 9.15 21.70 -29.95
C GLN A 102 7.88 22.39 -29.47
N GLN A 103 8.01 23.42 -28.66
CA GLN A 103 6.88 24.23 -28.19
C GLN A 103 7.12 25.72 -28.44
N GLY A 104 6.04 26.48 -28.43
CA GLY A 104 6.10 27.94 -28.43
C GLY A 104 6.54 28.52 -27.09
N SER A 105 6.89 29.80 -27.09
CA SER A 105 7.05 30.56 -25.85
C SER A 105 5.69 31.08 -25.38
N ALA A 106 5.58 31.49 -24.12
CA ALA A 106 4.37 32.14 -23.62
C ALA A 106 4.00 33.41 -24.41
N ALA A 107 4.99 34.12 -24.97
CA ALA A 107 4.80 35.31 -25.78
C ALA A 107 4.49 35.00 -27.26
N SER A 108 4.82 33.81 -27.74
CA SER A 108 4.56 33.37 -29.12
C SER A 108 4.24 31.87 -29.14
N PRO A 109 3.02 31.47 -28.71
CA PRO A 109 2.66 30.05 -28.53
C PRO A 109 2.65 29.24 -29.83
N SER A 110 2.46 29.91 -30.97
CA SER A 110 2.41 29.29 -32.30
C SER A 110 3.77 29.20 -33.00
N VAL A 111 4.85 29.66 -32.36
CA VAL A 111 6.21 29.68 -32.94
C VAL A 111 7.07 28.61 -32.25
N TYR A 112 7.11 27.42 -32.81
CA TYR A 112 7.71 26.22 -32.21
C TYR A 112 9.24 26.19 -32.29
N THR A 113 9.92 26.89 -31.38
CA THR A 113 11.39 26.98 -31.37
C THR A 113 12.03 26.36 -30.14
N ASN A 114 11.30 26.22 -29.03
CA ASN A 114 11.84 25.68 -27.79
C ASN A 114 11.79 24.15 -27.81
N LEU A 115 12.94 23.49 -27.75
CA LEU A 115 13.06 22.04 -27.83
C LEU A 115 12.71 21.38 -26.48
N LEU A 116 11.70 20.51 -26.48
CA LEU A 116 11.34 19.67 -25.33
C LEU A 116 12.02 18.30 -25.36
N TYR A 117 12.12 17.72 -26.55
CA TYR A 117 12.68 16.39 -26.74
C TYR A 117 13.23 16.23 -28.15
N SER A 118 14.31 15.47 -28.32
CA SER A 118 14.77 15.01 -29.63
C SER A 118 15.43 13.65 -29.55
N THR A 119 15.35 12.88 -30.63
CA THR A 119 16.05 11.62 -30.77
C THR A 119 16.21 11.25 -32.24
N THR A 120 17.04 10.26 -32.53
CA THR A 120 17.19 9.69 -33.87
C THR A 120 16.63 8.28 -33.89
N MET A 121 15.66 8.04 -34.77
CA MET A 121 15.10 6.72 -35.04
C MET A 121 15.96 6.04 -36.11
N ASN A 122 16.91 5.21 -35.67
CA ASN A 122 17.95 4.64 -36.53
C ASN A 122 17.47 3.41 -37.34
N SER A 123 16.40 2.76 -36.88
CA SER A 123 15.88 1.53 -37.49
C SER A 123 14.37 1.42 -37.30
N SER A 124 13.73 0.48 -37.99
CA SER A 124 12.37 0.06 -37.66
C SER A 124 12.25 -0.36 -36.19
N GLY A 125 11.10 -0.09 -35.60
CA GLY A 125 10.79 -0.47 -34.23
C GLY A 125 9.78 0.47 -33.55
N THR A 126 9.49 0.14 -32.30
CA THR A 126 8.66 0.96 -31.42
C THR A 126 9.54 1.88 -30.60
N TYR A 127 9.21 3.18 -30.62
CA TYR A 127 9.88 4.21 -29.84
C TYR A 127 8.93 4.78 -28.80
N THR A 128 9.33 4.73 -27.54
CA THR A 128 8.60 5.36 -26.43
C THR A 128 9.35 6.59 -25.97
N ILE A 129 8.65 7.71 -25.90
CA ILE A 129 9.21 9.00 -25.53
C ILE A 129 8.34 9.67 -24.48
N SER A 130 8.98 10.45 -23.60
CA SER A 130 8.31 11.18 -22.54
C SER A 130 8.78 12.62 -22.56
N PHE A 131 7.84 13.57 -22.49
CA PHE A 131 8.13 14.99 -22.44
C PHE A 131 7.08 15.72 -21.58
N THR A 132 7.45 16.86 -21.00
CA THR A 132 6.56 17.68 -20.18
C THR A 132 6.38 19.05 -20.84
N PRO A 133 5.26 19.30 -21.52
CA PRO A 133 5.02 20.59 -22.17
C PRO A 133 4.69 21.67 -21.14
N THR A 134 5.04 22.92 -21.41
CA THR A 134 4.59 24.08 -20.60
C THR A 134 3.49 24.88 -21.31
N GLN A 135 3.22 24.57 -22.58
CA GLN A 135 2.14 25.13 -23.39
C GLN A 135 1.08 24.06 -23.66
N SER A 136 -0.12 24.49 -24.08
CA SER A 136 -1.21 23.57 -24.45
C SER A 136 -1.06 22.98 -25.86
N SER A 137 -0.04 23.41 -26.61
CA SER A 137 0.31 22.88 -27.91
C SER A 137 1.82 22.71 -28.09
N VAL A 138 2.19 21.63 -28.78
CA VAL A 138 3.55 21.34 -29.20
C VAL A 138 3.55 20.93 -30.67
N GLN A 139 4.67 21.10 -31.36
CA GLN A 139 4.88 20.57 -32.70
C GLN A 139 5.78 19.35 -32.60
N LEU A 140 5.27 18.22 -33.08
CA LEU A 140 6.07 17.05 -33.41
C LEU A 140 6.60 17.22 -34.84
N SER A 141 7.92 17.08 -35.00
CA SER A 141 8.57 17.07 -36.31
C SER A 141 9.40 15.80 -36.48
N ILE A 142 9.30 15.20 -37.67
CA ILE A 142 10.10 14.06 -38.11
C ILE A 142 10.73 14.44 -39.43
N ALA A 143 12.05 14.48 -39.48
CA ALA A 143 12.78 14.96 -40.63
C ALA A 143 13.98 14.08 -40.97
N TYR A 144 14.31 14.08 -42.25
CA TYR A 144 15.59 13.62 -42.75
C TYR A 144 16.12 14.68 -43.72
N SER A 145 17.23 15.32 -43.34
CA SER A 145 17.94 16.28 -44.16
C SER A 145 19.25 15.68 -44.65
N TYR A 146 19.31 15.34 -45.94
CA TYR A 146 20.56 15.05 -46.62
C TYR A 146 20.55 15.76 -47.98
N PHE A 147 21.47 16.70 -48.18
CA PHE A 147 21.50 17.61 -49.34
C PHE A 147 22.28 17.06 -50.54
N ASN A 148 22.52 15.76 -50.63
CA ASN A 148 23.28 15.19 -51.75
C ASN A 148 22.32 14.60 -52.80
N THR A 149 22.33 15.20 -53.99
CA THR A 149 21.44 14.93 -55.13
C THR A 149 21.72 13.63 -55.88
N ASN A 150 22.71 12.84 -55.45
CA ASN A 150 23.04 11.57 -56.10
C ASN A 150 22.39 10.38 -55.37
N ALA A 151 21.30 9.87 -55.97
CA ALA A 151 20.73 8.52 -55.81
C ALA A 151 20.21 8.06 -54.43
N ASN A 152 20.03 8.93 -53.43
CA ASN A 152 19.54 8.51 -52.11
C ASN A 152 18.03 8.75 -51.97
N THR A 153 17.21 7.75 -52.28
CA THR A 153 15.78 7.73 -51.96
C THR A 153 15.59 7.42 -50.47
N LEU A 154 14.94 8.31 -49.74
CA LEU A 154 14.37 8.08 -48.42
C LEU A 154 13.02 7.36 -48.56
N CYS A 155 12.89 6.23 -47.87
CA CYS A 155 11.65 5.48 -47.75
C CYS A 155 11.40 5.15 -46.29
N PHE A 156 10.21 5.48 -45.79
CA PHE A 156 9.77 5.05 -44.47
C PHE A 156 8.25 4.87 -44.39
N THR A 157 7.84 4.05 -43.44
CA THR A 157 6.45 3.83 -43.09
C THR A 157 6.27 4.03 -41.60
N LEU A 158 5.56 5.08 -41.22
CA LEU A 158 5.03 5.24 -39.87
C LEU A 158 3.68 4.53 -39.81
N ASP A 159 3.55 3.60 -38.87
CA ASP A 159 2.31 2.88 -38.65
C ASP A 159 1.37 3.69 -37.77
N SER A 160 1.80 3.98 -36.53
CA SER A 160 1.00 4.76 -35.59
C SER A 160 1.84 5.69 -34.73
N VAL A 161 1.21 6.80 -34.31
CA VAL A 161 1.74 7.74 -33.32
C VAL A 161 0.62 8.00 -32.33
N ASN A 162 0.79 7.50 -31.11
CA ASN A 162 -0.21 7.58 -30.06
C ASN A 162 0.42 8.24 -28.84
N TYR A 163 -0.36 9.04 -28.10
CA TYR A 163 0.12 9.61 -26.85
C TYR A 163 -0.97 9.63 -25.79
N GLN A 164 -0.55 9.62 -24.53
CA GLN A 164 -1.44 9.69 -23.39
C GLN A 164 -0.92 10.68 -22.35
N GLN A 165 -1.86 11.30 -21.64
CA GLN A 165 -1.57 12.25 -20.58
C GLN A 165 -2.57 12.06 -19.45
N GLN A 166 -2.11 12.13 -18.19
CA GLN A 166 -3.02 12.10 -17.05
C GLN A 166 -3.91 13.34 -17.07
N SER A 167 -5.23 13.17 -17.02
CA SER A 167 -6.19 14.27 -17.17
C SER A 167 -6.95 14.57 -15.90
N ALA A 168 -7.08 13.59 -15.01
CA ALA A 168 -7.71 13.76 -13.72
C ALA A 168 -7.23 12.67 -12.74
N SER A 169 -7.57 12.84 -11.48
CA SER A 169 -7.58 11.79 -10.48
C SER A 169 -8.99 11.72 -9.92
N VAL A 170 -9.66 10.59 -10.08
CA VAL A 170 -11.01 10.39 -9.56
C VAL A 170 -10.94 9.59 -8.27
N SER A 171 -11.69 10.03 -7.27
CA SER A 171 -11.91 9.24 -6.05
C SER A 171 -13.14 8.36 -6.25
N SER A 172 -13.01 7.07 -5.95
CA SER A 172 -14.16 6.18 -5.82
C SER A 172 -14.20 5.64 -4.40
N THR A 173 -15.42 5.53 -3.86
CA THR A 173 -15.65 4.81 -2.62
C THR A 173 -15.77 3.33 -2.95
N GLN A 174 -14.84 2.52 -2.44
CA GLN A 174 -14.89 1.08 -2.59
C GLN A 174 -15.19 0.44 -1.23
N LEU A 175 -16.06 -0.56 -1.24
CA LEU A 175 -16.29 -1.42 -0.08
C LEU A 175 -15.12 -2.39 0.03
N VAL A 176 -14.25 -2.15 0.99
CA VAL A 176 -13.16 -3.09 1.30
C VAL A 176 -13.66 -4.03 2.37
N GLN A 177 -13.56 -5.33 2.10
CA GLN A 177 -13.89 -6.38 3.05
C GLN A 177 -12.88 -6.33 4.21
N VAL A 178 -13.38 -5.95 5.38
CA VAL A 178 -12.65 -5.98 6.64
C VAL A 178 -13.08 -7.26 7.35
N SER A 179 -12.59 -8.39 6.85
CA SER A 179 -12.73 -9.65 7.58
C SER A 179 -11.37 -10.34 7.61
N ASN A 180 -10.98 -10.84 8.78
CA ASN A 180 -9.76 -11.60 9.07
C ASN A 180 -9.48 -12.79 8.12
N LYS A 181 -10.41 -13.15 7.23
CA LYS A 181 -10.30 -14.27 6.29
C LYS A 181 -9.35 -14.06 5.12
N ILE A 182 -8.78 -12.85 4.92
CA ILE A 182 -8.02 -12.55 3.70
C ILE A 182 -6.49 -12.65 3.88
N ASN A 183 -5.91 -12.52 5.09
CA ASN A 183 -4.44 -12.55 5.24
C ASN A 183 -3.88 -13.54 6.27
N ASP A 184 -4.49 -13.68 7.45
CA ASP A 184 -3.91 -14.50 8.53
C ASP A 184 -4.86 -15.61 9.00
N GLY A 185 -6.18 -15.41 8.83
CA GLY A 185 -7.19 -16.41 9.14
C GLY A 185 -7.44 -16.61 10.64
N TYR A 186 -6.51 -16.31 11.53
CA TYR A 186 -6.73 -16.49 12.97
C TYR A 186 -7.73 -15.47 13.51
N ARG A 187 -8.63 -15.90 14.41
CA ARG A 187 -9.61 -15.04 15.07
C ARG A 187 -8.99 -14.25 16.23
N PHE A 188 -7.98 -14.83 16.87
CA PHE A 188 -7.32 -14.26 18.05
C PHE A 188 -5.93 -13.71 17.70
N GLY A 189 -5.49 -12.72 18.48
CA GLY A 189 -4.22 -12.02 18.28
C GLY A 189 -3.40 -11.93 19.56
N TYR A 190 -3.05 -10.71 19.94
CA TYR A 190 -2.18 -10.42 21.08
C TYR A 190 -2.79 -10.96 22.40
N ASN A 191 -1.97 -11.63 23.22
CA ASN A 191 -2.35 -12.22 24.51
C ASN A 191 -3.61 -13.13 24.45
N GLY A 192 -3.90 -13.76 23.30
CA GLY A 192 -5.07 -14.62 23.14
C GLY A 192 -6.41 -13.89 23.14
N GLN A 193 -6.41 -12.56 22.96
CA GLN A 193 -7.61 -11.74 22.84
C GLN A 193 -8.18 -11.77 21.41
N GLU A 194 -9.48 -11.54 21.27
CA GLU A 194 -10.16 -11.60 19.96
C GLU A 194 -9.85 -10.34 19.14
N LYS A 195 -9.47 -10.50 17.87
CA LYS A 195 -9.23 -9.37 16.97
C LYS A 195 -10.55 -8.76 16.53
N VAL A 196 -10.66 -7.43 16.65
CA VAL A 196 -11.80 -6.65 16.15
C VAL A 196 -11.34 -5.81 14.98
N ASP A 197 -11.26 -6.44 13.82
CA ASP A 197 -10.72 -5.82 12.62
C ASP A 197 -11.65 -4.72 12.09
N GLU A 198 -12.94 -4.78 12.40
CA GLU A 198 -13.99 -3.87 11.92
C GLU A 198 -13.74 -2.41 12.33
N ILE A 199 -12.99 -2.18 13.41
CA ILE A 199 -12.78 -0.85 14.00
C ILE A 199 -11.63 -0.10 13.31
N ALA A 200 -10.49 -0.75 13.07
CA ALA A 200 -9.33 -0.09 12.45
C ALA A 200 -8.52 -0.97 11.51
N GLY A 201 -9.13 -2.01 10.94
CA GLY A 201 -8.48 -2.96 10.03
C GLY A 201 -7.77 -4.10 10.77
N ALA A 202 -7.18 -5.00 9.98
CA ALA A 202 -6.67 -6.29 10.44
C ALA A 202 -5.62 -6.20 11.57
N GLY A 203 -5.91 -6.80 12.73
CA GLY A 203 -4.97 -6.96 13.85
C GLY A 203 -4.63 -5.68 14.63
N ASN A 204 -5.33 -4.58 14.36
CA ASN A 204 -5.06 -3.28 15.01
C ASN A 204 -5.79 -3.12 16.35
N HIS A 205 -6.93 -3.80 16.54
CA HIS A 205 -7.66 -3.83 17.79
C HIS A 205 -7.86 -5.26 18.28
N ASN A 206 -7.72 -5.44 19.59
CA ASN A 206 -8.17 -6.66 20.25
C ASN A 206 -9.17 -6.31 21.35
N THR A 207 -10.15 -7.18 21.55
CA THR A 207 -11.18 -7.03 22.58
C THR A 207 -11.03 -8.07 23.68
N ALA A 208 -11.39 -7.66 24.89
CA ALA A 208 -11.52 -8.48 26.09
C ALA A 208 -12.73 -7.99 26.89
N GLU A 209 -13.23 -8.81 27.82
CA GLU A 209 -14.53 -8.61 28.49
C GLU A 209 -14.72 -7.21 29.09
N PHE A 210 -13.65 -6.63 29.64
CA PHE A 210 -13.71 -5.31 30.31
C PHE A 210 -12.92 -4.20 29.61
N TRP A 211 -12.33 -4.46 28.43
CA TRP A 211 -11.50 -3.47 27.75
C TRP A 211 -11.24 -3.76 26.28
N GLU A 212 -10.96 -2.68 25.54
CA GLU A 212 -10.44 -2.76 24.17
C GLU A 212 -9.01 -2.24 24.11
N TYR A 213 -8.18 -2.90 23.31
CA TYR A 213 -6.74 -2.66 23.19
C TYR A 213 -6.38 -2.24 21.76
N ASP A 214 -5.80 -1.04 21.60
CA ASP A 214 -5.17 -0.60 20.34
C ASP A 214 -3.70 -1.07 20.33
N THR A 215 -3.39 -2.03 19.47
CA THR A 215 -2.05 -2.64 19.37
C THR A 215 -1.00 -1.67 18.84
N ARG A 216 -1.41 -0.67 18.06
CA ARG A 216 -0.51 0.31 17.44
C ARG A 216 -0.04 1.34 18.45
N LEU A 217 -0.93 1.71 19.37
CA LEU A 217 -0.66 2.70 20.42
C LEU A 217 -0.19 2.06 21.73
N GLY A 218 -0.45 0.77 21.93
CA GLY A 218 -0.16 0.08 23.19
C GLY A 218 -1.01 0.61 24.34
N ARG A 219 -2.26 1.01 24.07
CA ARG A 219 -3.15 1.69 25.02
C ARG A 219 -4.54 1.09 25.06
N ARG A 220 -5.22 1.25 26.20
CA ARG A 220 -6.66 0.96 26.31
C ARG A 220 -7.43 2.01 25.51
N TRP A 221 -8.54 1.62 24.91
CA TRP A 221 -9.44 2.56 24.26
C TRP A 221 -10.47 3.15 25.24
N ASN A 222 -10.85 2.37 26.26
CA ASN A 222 -11.64 2.82 27.40
C ASN A 222 -10.77 3.18 28.61
N VAL A 223 -11.29 4.05 29.48
CA VAL A 223 -10.71 4.38 30.78
C VAL A 223 -10.76 3.15 31.67
N ASP A 224 -9.64 2.80 32.32
CA ASP A 224 -9.58 1.74 33.34
C ASP A 224 -10.60 2.05 34.45
N PRO A 225 -11.54 1.14 34.78
CA PRO A 225 -12.47 1.33 35.88
C PRO A 225 -11.75 1.52 37.24
N VAL A 226 -10.48 1.13 37.34
CA VAL A 226 -9.62 1.34 38.51
C VAL A 226 -8.66 2.51 38.30
N LYS A 227 -8.94 3.62 38.98
CA LYS A 227 -8.03 4.77 38.99
C LYS A 227 -6.81 4.52 39.86
N LYS A 228 -5.63 4.57 39.24
CA LYS A 228 -4.33 4.45 39.93
C LYS A 228 -3.68 5.83 39.94
N PRO A 229 -3.52 6.50 41.10
CA PRO A 229 -2.97 7.87 41.16
C PRO A 229 -1.59 8.03 40.49
N TRP A 230 -0.83 6.94 40.36
CA TRP A 230 0.53 6.91 39.79
C TRP A 230 0.59 6.36 38.36
N GLN A 231 -0.54 6.07 37.70
CA GLN A 231 -0.57 5.49 36.36
C GLN A 231 -1.72 6.09 35.55
N SER A 232 -1.52 6.29 34.25
CA SER A 232 -2.62 6.72 33.38
C SER A 232 -3.70 5.65 33.32
N ASP A 233 -4.97 6.06 33.41
CA ASP A 233 -6.13 5.17 33.28
C ASP A 233 -6.23 4.52 31.87
N TYR A 234 -5.42 4.95 30.89
CA TYR A 234 -5.33 4.33 29.56
C TYR A 234 -4.10 3.41 29.38
N SER A 235 -3.30 3.25 30.44
CA SER A 235 -2.07 2.45 30.38
C SER A 235 -2.40 0.95 30.42
N VAL A 236 -1.66 0.19 29.63
CA VAL A 236 -1.83 -1.25 29.45
C VAL A 236 -0.70 -1.98 30.15
N LEU A 237 -1.03 -3.06 30.90
CA LEU A 237 -0.05 -3.96 31.52
C LEU A 237 1.01 -3.23 32.38
N SER A 238 0.66 -2.09 32.99
CA SER A 238 1.61 -1.21 33.69
C SER A 238 2.84 -0.83 32.85
N ASN A 239 2.63 -0.60 31.54
CA ASN A 239 3.68 -0.37 30.55
C ASN A 239 4.76 -1.47 30.51
N SER A 240 4.43 -2.68 30.95
CA SER A 240 5.33 -3.84 30.98
C SER A 240 4.74 -5.04 30.20
N PRO A 241 4.45 -4.88 28.90
CA PRO A 241 3.74 -5.87 28.09
C PRO A 241 4.49 -7.19 27.87
N ILE A 242 5.79 -7.23 28.17
CA ILE A 242 6.62 -8.44 28.05
C ILE A 242 6.44 -9.35 29.27
N TRP A 243 6.27 -8.78 30.46
CA TRP A 243 6.28 -9.52 31.73
C TRP A 243 4.88 -9.77 32.29
N LYS A 244 3.93 -8.90 31.96
CA LYS A 244 2.58 -8.94 32.51
C LYS A 244 1.63 -9.38 31.41
N LEU A 245 0.75 -10.31 31.75
CA LEU A 245 -0.38 -10.72 30.93
C LEU A 245 -1.64 -10.34 31.69
N ASP A 246 -2.67 -9.91 30.96
CA ASP A 246 -3.97 -9.57 31.53
C ASP A 246 -5.07 -10.24 30.71
N PRO A 247 -5.33 -11.55 30.96
CA PRO A 247 -6.25 -12.35 30.16
C PRO A 247 -7.69 -11.86 30.26
N ASN A 248 -8.12 -11.46 31.46
CA ASN A 248 -9.50 -11.05 31.74
C ASN A 248 -9.66 -9.55 31.97
N GLY A 249 -8.59 -8.81 32.31
CA GLY A 249 -8.71 -7.45 32.81
C GLY A 249 -8.99 -7.38 34.31
N ASP A 250 -8.48 -8.32 35.15
CA ASP A 250 -8.94 -8.52 36.56
C ASP A 250 -7.84 -8.78 37.64
N ASP A 251 -8.13 -8.48 38.93
CA ASP A 251 -7.31 -8.75 40.13
C ASP A 251 -7.49 -10.21 40.61
N ASP A 252 -6.40 -10.97 40.69
CA ASP A 252 -6.41 -12.37 41.14
C ASP A 252 -5.65 -12.55 42.46
N PHE A 253 -6.22 -13.34 43.37
CA PHE A 253 -5.65 -13.61 44.69
C PHE A 253 -5.21 -15.06 44.81
N PHE A 254 -3.99 -15.25 45.29
CA PHE A 254 -3.36 -16.54 45.56
C PHE A 254 -3.01 -16.67 47.04
N ASN A 255 -3.02 -17.90 47.54
CA ASN A 255 -2.57 -18.21 48.89
C ASN A 255 -1.04 -18.21 48.98
N SER A 256 -0.48 -18.27 50.19
CA SER A 256 0.98 -18.28 50.42
C SER A 256 1.71 -19.45 49.76
N ASP A 257 1.01 -20.54 49.45
CA ASP A 257 1.52 -21.71 48.73
C ASP A 257 1.44 -21.57 47.20
N GLY A 258 0.85 -20.49 46.69
CA GLY A 258 0.66 -20.23 45.28
C GLY A 258 -0.57 -20.92 44.67
N SER A 259 -1.49 -21.45 45.50
CA SER A 259 -2.80 -21.90 45.03
C SER A 259 -3.69 -20.69 44.74
N PHE A 260 -4.49 -20.77 43.68
CA PHE A 260 -5.53 -19.77 43.41
C PHE A 260 -6.57 -19.80 44.54
N SER A 261 -6.98 -18.61 45.00
CA SER A 261 -7.93 -18.43 46.09
C SER A 261 -9.25 -17.90 45.55
N HIS A 262 -9.25 -16.69 44.99
CA HIS A 262 -10.41 -16.05 44.38
C HIS A 262 -9.97 -14.89 43.49
N SER A 263 -10.91 -14.38 42.70
CA SER A 263 -10.73 -13.21 41.83
C SER A 263 -11.84 -12.21 42.14
N THR A 264 -11.51 -10.91 42.20
CA THR A 264 -12.46 -9.91 42.69
C THR A 264 -13.30 -9.24 41.62
N LYS A 265 -13.05 -9.47 40.31
CA LYS A 265 -13.79 -8.82 39.20
C LYS A 265 -13.68 -7.30 39.19
N THR A 266 -12.57 -6.79 39.72
CA THR A 266 -12.38 -5.36 40.03
C THR A 266 -10.97 -4.82 39.76
N GLY A 267 -10.00 -5.54 39.19
CA GLY A 267 -8.64 -4.97 39.02
C GLY A 267 -7.71 -5.56 37.95
N SER A 268 -6.38 -5.64 38.13
CA SER A 268 -5.44 -6.27 37.16
C SER A 268 -4.13 -6.76 37.82
N LYS A 269 -4.16 -7.01 39.14
CA LYS A 269 -3.01 -7.32 39.98
C LYS A 269 -3.18 -8.71 40.55
N ILE A 270 -2.06 -9.42 40.56
CA ILE A 270 -1.92 -10.67 41.26
C ILE A 270 -1.46 -10.37 42.68
N TYR A 271 -2.20 -10.85 43.68
CA TYR A 271 -1.86 -10.75 45.09
C TYR A 271 -1.59 -12.12 45.69
N VAL A 272 -0.67 -12.17 46.65
CA VAL A 272 -0.41 -13.33 47.50
C VAL A 272 -0.83 -12.99 48.93
N GLN A 273 -1.78 -13.76 49.43
CA GLN A 273 -2.28 -13.68 50.79
C GLN A 273 -1.24 -14.28 51.73
N THR A 274 -0.59 -13.44 52.53
CA THR A 274 0.36 -13.87 53.56
C THR A 274 -0.24 -13.66 54.95
N ALA A 275 0.35 -14.28 55.98
CA ALA A 275 -0.05 -14.04 57.37
C ALA A 275 0.06 -12.57 57.82
N ARG A 276 0.78 -11.72 57.05
CA ARG A 276 0.94 -10.28 57.30
C ARG A 276 0.07 -9.40 56.40
N GLY A 277 -0.80 -10.01 55.58
CA GLY A 277 -1.68 -9.33 54.62
C GLY A 277 -1.36 -9.66 53.17
N ASN A 278 -2.10 -9.00 52.27
CA ASN A 278 -1.98 -9.21 50.82
C ASN A 278 -0.76 -8.46 50.28
N VAL A 279 0.18 -9.21 49.70
CA VAL A 279 1.37 -8.66 49.06
C VAL A 279 1.23 -8.82 47.55
N SER A 280 1.53 -7.78 46.77
CA SER A 280 1.49 -7.92 45.31
C SER A 280 2.56 -8.91 44.82
N TYR A 281 2.22 -9.71 43.82
CA TYR A 281 3.12 -10.67 43.17
C TYR A 281 4.49 -10.08 42.84
N SER A 282 4.55 -8.85 42.32
CA SER A 282 5.80 -8.17 41.97
C SER A 282 6.61 -7.64 43.17
N GLN A 283 6.02 -7.64 44.36
CA GLN A 283 6.62 -7.11 45.59
C GLN A 283 7.06 -8.22 46.55
N LEU A 284 6.87 -9.49 46.19
CA LEU A 284 7.35 -10.62 47.00
C LEU A 284 8.87 -10.75 46.91
N PRO A 285 9.59 -10.72 48.04
CA PRO A 285 11.04 -10.82 48.02
C PRO A 285 11.46 -12.25 47.66
N MET A 286 12.31 -12.40 46.64
CA MET A 286 12.82 -13.68 46.13
C MET A 286 13.96 -14.30 46.97
N ASN A 287 14.33 -13.65 48.08
CA ASN A 287 15.39 -14.13 48.97
C ASN A 287 14.99 -15.40 49.74
N ASN A 288 13.69 -15.66 49.90
CA ASN A 288 13.16 -16.86 50.55
C ASN A 288 12.76 -17.91 49.50
N ILE A 289 13.20 -19.16 49.70
CA ILE A 289 12.85 -20.28 48.83
C ILE A 289 11.34 -20.51 48.74
N HIS A 290 10.62 -20.27 49.84
CA HIS A 290 9.16 -20.41 49.88
C HIS A 290 8.49 -19.42 48.94
N ASN A 291 8.88 -18.14 48.97
CA ASN A 291 8.34 -17.13 48.08
C ASN A 291 8.65 -17.45 46.60
N ARG A 292 9.84 -17.99 46.30
CA ARG A 292 10.17 -18.43 44.94
C ARG A 292 9.25 -19.56 44.48
N GLN A 293 8.95 -20.52 45.36
CA GLN A 293 8.02 -21.60 45.06
C GLN A 293 6.60 -21.07 44.85
N THR A 294 6.12 -20.14 45.68
CA THR A 294 4.83 -19.47 45.53
C THR A 294 4.73 -18.80 44.16
N LEU A 295 5.75 -18.03 43.76
CA LEU A 295 5.77 -17.35 42.45
C LEU A 295 5.78 -18.36 41.30
N ALA A 296 6.52 -19.46 41.43
CA ALA A 296 6.56 -20.53 40.45
C ALA A 296 5.20 -21.25 40.31
N ASN A 297 4.52 -21.51 41.43
CA ASN A 297 3.20 -22.14 41.45
C ASN A 297 2.13 -21.23 40.82
N ILE A 298 2.17 -19.92 41.10
CA ILE A 298 1.29 -18.93 40.47
C ILE A 298 1.54 -18.85 38.96
N THR A 299 2.81 -18.79 38.56
CA THR A 299 3.17 -18.82 37.13
C THR A 299 2.68 -20.10 36.48
N SER A 300 2.82 -21.24 37.17
CA SER A 300 2.34 -22.55 36.70
C SER A 300 0.80 -22.60 36.61
N HIS A 301 0.09 -21.93 37.51
CA HIS A 301 -1.37 -21.82 37.45
C HIS A 301 -1.81 -21.14 36.16
N TYR A 302 -1.25 -19.97 35.84
CA TYR A 302 -1.56 -19.30 34.58
C TYR A 302 -1.05 -20.07 33.36
N ALA A 303 0.12 -20.68 33.45
CA ALA A 303 0.65 -21.55 32.41
C ALA A 303 -0.31 -22.72 32.11
N SER A 304 -0.88 -23.32 33.15
CA SER A 304 -1.86 -24.41 33.00
C SER A 304 -3.19 -23.94 32.41
N GLN A 305 -3.65 -22.73 32.73
CA GLN A 305 -4.85 -22.13 32.13
C GLN A 305 -4.66 -21.85 30.63
N VAL A 306 -3.42 -21.66 30.17
CA VAL A 306 -3.08 -21.52 28.75
C VAL A 306 -2.52 -22.81 28.15
N GLY A 307 -2.75 -23.98 28.78
CA GLY A 307 -2.47 -25.30 28.23
C GLY A 307 -1.01 -25.78 28.30
N VAL A 308 -0.13 -25.06 29.02
CA VAL A 308 1.25 -25.51 29.27
C VAL A 308 1.26 -26.44 30.48
N SER A 309 1.56 -27.73 30.26
CA SER A 309 1.69 -28.73 31.32
C SER A 309 3.16 -29.06 31.60
N GLY A 310 3.62 -28.72 32.80
CA GLY A 310 4.95 -29.04 33.32
C GLY A 310 4.97 -28.83 34.83
N SER A 311 5.49 -29.80 35.57
CA SER A 311 5.68 -29.68 37.02
C SER A 311 7.00 -28.95 37.30
N VAL A 312 6.95 -27.91 38.13
CA VAL A 312 8.15 -27.28 38.67
C VAL A 312 8.63 -28.14 39.83
N GLY A 313 9.66 -28.95 39.57
CA GLY A 313 10.41 -29.71 40.58
C GLY A 313 11.54 -28.89 41.19
#